data_AF-A0A7K4JSV7-F1
#
_entry.id   AF-A0A7K4JSV7-F1
#
_cell.length_a   1.000
_cell.length_b   1.000
_cell.length_c   1.000
_cell.angle_alpha   90.00
_cell.angle_beta   90.00
_cell.angle_gamma   90.00
#
_symmetry.space_group_name_H-M   'P 1'
#
loop_
_entity.id
_entity.type
_entity.pdbx_description
1 polymer ?
#
loop_
_entity_poly.entity_id
_entity_poly.type
_entity_poly.pdbx_seq_one_letter_code
_entity_poly.pdbx_strand_id
1 'polypeptide(L)'
;PGEAVWRRLRCQRVLALRDGVFRPAVVKQLRRGGDLGVQFSGERGLTFLEGALFGDPPAVILDATPAAAAVGVGTAVCARLDPAETLYRPGTVMEVSAKPPAYRVRFAAAPPVWIPRSGLRLLRPPGPPQTPPRSESAVDAVDAD
;
A
#
# COMPACT_ATOMS: atom_id res chain seq x y z
N PRO A 1 -19.59 3.31 -10.95
CA PRO A 1 -18.52 3.02 -9.97
C PRO A 1 -17.37 4.05 -9.93
N GLY A 2 -16.74 4.39 -11.07
CA GLY A 2 -15.58 5.29 -11.10
C GLY A 2 -15.85 6.74 -10.65
N GLU A 3 -17.03 7.29 -10.95
CA GLU A 3 -17.38 8.66 -10.55
C GLU A 3 -17.55 8.83 -9.03
N ALA A 4 -18.13 7.84 -8.35
CA ALA A 4 -18.29 7.86 -6.89
C ALA A 4 -16.94 7.80 -6.17
N VAL A 5 -15.99 7.01 -6.69
CA VAL A 5 -14.61 6.95 -6.19
C VAL A 5 -13.91 8.29 -6.44
N TRP A 6 -14.06 8.88 -7.62
CA TRP A 6 -13.52 10.21 -7.89
C TRP A 6 -14.09 11.29 -6.99
N ARG A 7 -15.40 11.32 -6.73
CA ARG A 7 -16.01 12.32 -5.82
C ARG A 7 -15.40 12.25 -4.43
N ARG A 8 -15.03 11.06 -3.96
CA ARG A 8 -14.31 10.87 -2.71
C ARG A 8 -12.87 11.36 -2.82
N LEU A 9 -12.16 11.04 -3.90
CA LEU A 9 -10.75 11.36 -4.08
C LEU A 9 -10.46 12.79 -4.56
N ARG A 10 -11.45 13.53 -5.09
CA ARG A 10 -11.26 14.87 -5.64
C ARG A 10 -10.61 15.79 -4.60
N CYS A 11 -9.54 16.47 -5.00
CA CYS A 11 -8.75 17.35 -4.13
C CYS A 11 -8.10 16.63 -2.92
N GLN A 12 -8.14 15.30 -2.85
CA GLN A 12 -7.40 14.56 -1.83
C GLN A 12 -5.93 14.39 -2.23
N ARG A 13 -5.08 14.34 -1.21
CA ARG A 13 -3.70 13.86 -1.33
C ARG A 13 -3.71 12.34 -1.46
N VAL A 14 -2.99 11.86 -2.46
CA VAL A 14 -2.86 10.44 -2.77
C VAL A 14 -1.39 10.12 -3.04
N LEU A 15 -1.06 8.84 -3.05
CA LEU A 15 0.17 8.38 -3.67
C LEU A 15 -0.14 7.77 -5.03
N ALA A 16 0.55 8.26 -6.05
CA ALA A 16 0.40 7.81 -7.43
C ALA A 16 1.64 7.04 -7.88
N LEU A 17 1.43 5.90 -8.52
CA LEU A 17 2.48 5.05 -9.08
C LEU A 17 3.08 5.70 -10.32
N ARG A 18 4.40 5.86 -10.32
CA ARG A 18 5.18 6.35 -11.45
C ARG A 18 6.55 5.68 -11.43
N ASP A 19 6.92 5.05 -12.54
CA ASP A 19 8.21 4.35 -12.70
C ASP A 19 8.44 3.29 -11.60
N GLY A 20 7.39 2.56 -11.20
CA GLY A 20 7.45 1.53 -10.16
C GLY A 20 7.48 2.04 -8.71
N VAL A 21 7.38 3.36 -8.50
CA VAL A 21 7.44 3.98 -7.18
C VAL A 21 6.22 4.88 -6.95
N PHE A 22 5.66 4.84 -5.75
CA PHE A 22 4.55 5.68 -5.36
C PHE A 22 5.05 7.05 -4.87
N ARG A 23 4.51 8.12 -5.45
CA ARG A 23 4.91 9.51 -5.16
C ARG A 23 3.70 10.35 -4.74
N PRO A 24 3.87 11.35 -3.85
CA PRO A 24 2.80 12.24 -3.45
C PRO A 24 2.21 13.01 -4.63
N ALA A 25 0.89 12.96 -4.74
CA ALA A 25 0.14 13.67 -5.75
C ALA A 25 -1.20 14.15 -5.21
N VAL A 26 -1.86 15.03 -5.96
CA VAL A 26 -3.23 15.49 -5.69
C VAL A 26 -4.11 15.12 -6.86
N VAL A 27 -5.26 14.52 -6.60
CA VAL A 27 -6.24 14.23 -7.64
C VAL A 27 -6.93 15.52 -8.06
N LYS A 28 -6.85 15.85 -9.36
CA LYS A 28 -7.41 17.09 -9.93
C LYS A 28 -8.54 16.83 -10.90
N GLN A 29 -8.45 15.76 -11.70
CA GLN A 29 -9.35 15.54 -12.83
C GLN A 29 -9.69 14.05 -13.01
N LEU A 30 -10.88 13.77 -13.57
CA LEU A 30 -11.27 12.46 -14.10
C LEU A 30 -11.65 12.64 -15.56
N ARG A 31 -11.09 11.82 -16.46
CA ARG A 31 -11.46 11.82 -17.88
C ARG A 31 -12.57 10.79 -18.15
N ARG A 32 -13.26 10.99 -19.29
CA ARG A 32 -14.16 9.99 -19.86
C ARG A 32 -13.30 8.77 -20.23
N GLY A 33 -13.59 7.62 -19.63
CA GLY A 33 -12.76 6.41 -19.74
C GLY A 33 -12.22 5.90 -18.39
N GLY A 34 -12.24 6.73 -17.34
CA GLY A 34 -11.79 6.33 -16.00
C GLY A 34 -10.36 6.74 -15.66
N ASP A 35 -9.67 7.44 -16.56
CA ASP A 35 -8.30 7.92 -16.31
C ASP A 35 -8.31 9.04 -15.29
N LEU A 36 -7.39 8.93 -14.32
CA LEU A 36 -7.26 9.87 -13.23
C LEU A 36 -6.14 10.87 -13.52
N GLY A 37 -6.49 12.16 -13.61
CA GLY A 37 -5.54 13.26 -13.70
C GLY A 37 -5.04 13.64 -12.32
N VAL A 38 -3.76 13.38 -12.06
CA VAL A 38 -3.08 13.70 -10.81
C VAL A 38 -1.99 14.74 -11.04
N GLN A 39 -1.79 15.62 -10.07
CA GLN A 39 -0.67 16.55 -10.04
C GLN A 39 0.35 16.06 -9.01
N PHE A 40 1.54 15.65 -9.46
CA PHE A 40 2.61 15.28 -8.55
C PHE A 40 3.13 16.50 -7.77
N SER A 41 3.56 16.26 -6.54
CA SER A 41 4.13 17.32 -5.69
C SER A 41 5.39 17.90 -6.35
N GLY A 42 5.44 19.22 -6.51
CA GLY A 42 6.53 19.92 -7.20
C GLY A 42 6.35 20.05 -8.71
N GLU A 43 5.35 19.39 -9.31
CA GLU A 43 5.03 19.52 -10.73
C GLU A 43 3.87 20.50 -10.96
N ARG A 44 3.94 21.26 -12.07
CA ARG A 44 2.83 22.13 -12.52
C ARG A 44 1.83 21.40 -13.43
N GLY A 45 2.27 20.34 -14.09
CA GLY A 45 1.46 19.58 -15.04
C GLY A 45 0.56 18.53 -14.37
N LEU A 46 -0.49 18.14 -15.10
CA LEU A 46 -1.27 16.95 -14.77
C LEU A 46 -0.68 15.74 -15.51
N THR A 47 -0.50 14.65 -14.79
CA THR A 47 -0.25 13.33 -15.36
C THR A 47 -1.55 12.54 -15.32
N PHE A 48 -1.92 11.93 -16.44
CA PHE A 48 -3.10 11.07 -16.52
C PHE A 48 -2.66 9.62 -16.37
N LEU A 49 -3.24 8.95 -15.38
CA LEU A 49 -2.99 7.55 -15.08
C LEU A 49 -4.13 6.72 -15.67
N GLU A 50 -3.82 5.96 -16.71
CA GLU A 50 -4.75 5.05 -17.37
C GLU A 50 -5.10 3.89 -16.43
N GLY A 51 -6.39 3.54 -16.37
CA GLY A 51 -6.84 2.39 -15.56
C GLY A 51 -6.61 2.54 -14.06
N ALA A 52 -6.34 3.75 -13.54
CA ALA A 52 -5.92 3.98 -12.17
C ALA A 52 -6.88 3.45 -11.08
N LEU A 53 -8.16 3.31 -11.42
CA LEU A 53 -9.21 2.83 -10.53
C LEU A 53 -9.42 1.31 -10.59
N PHE A 54 -8.88 0.63 -11.61
CA PHE A 54 -9.18 -0.78 -11.90
C PHE A 54 -7.94 -1.65 -12.06
N GLY A 55 -6.74 -1.06 -12.05
CA GLY A 55 -5.48 -1.79 -12.11
C GLY A 55 -5.19 -2.59 -10.83
N ASP A 56 -4.48 -3.71 -10.98
CA ASP A 56 -3.95 -4.49 -9.87
C ASP A 56 -2.44 -4.77 -10.07
N PRO A 57 -1.54 -4.22 -9.24
CA PRO A 57 -1.80 -3.33 -8.11
C PRO A 57 -2.38 -1.97 -8.55
N PRO A 58 -3.12 -1.28 -7.66
CA PRO A 58 -3.73 -0.01 -8.00
C PRO A 58 -2.67 1.07 -8.26
N ALA A 59 -2.88 1.86 -9.31
CA ALA A 59 -1.97 2.96 -9.63
C ALA A 59 -2.09 4.15 -8.66
N VAL A 60 -3.15 4.21 -7.86
CA VAL A 60 -3.41 5.29 -6.90
C VAL A 60 -3.87 4.70 -5.58
N ILE A 61 -3.25 5.15 -4.48
CA ILE A 61 -3.59 4.74 -3.12
C ILE A 61 -3.75 5.96 -2.20
N LEU A 62 -4.42 5.78 -1.07
CA LEU A 62 -4.60 6.84 -0.10
C LEU A 62 -3.28 7.16 0.63
N ASP A 63 -2.94 8.44 0.75
CA ASP A 63 -1.84 8.91 1.61
C ASP A 63 -2.31 9.02 3.07
N ALA A 64 -2.77 7.90 3.62
CA ALA A 64 -3.24 7.79 5.00
C ALA A 64 -2.51 6.68 5.75
N THR A 65 -2.02 7.01 6.95
CA THR A 65 -1.44 6.00 7.85
C THR A 65 -2.52 5.00 8.27
N PRO A 66 -2.30 3.69 8.07
CA PRO A 66 -3.31 2.70 8.41
C PRO A 66 -3.51 2.54 9.91
N ALA A 67 -4.72 2.11 10.29
CA ALA A 67 -4.98 1.59 11.63
C ALA A 67 -4.13 0.34 11.88
N ALA A 68 -3.67 0.14 13.11
CA ALA A 68 -2.84 -1.03 13.45
C ALA A 68 -3.57 -2.35 13.16
N ALA A 69 -4.87 -2.42 13.44
CA ALA A 69 -5.70 -3.59 13.16
C ALA A 69 -5.86 -3.90 11.65
N ALA A 70 -5.54 -2.96 10.77
CA ALA A 70 -5.61 -3.13 9.32
C ALA A 70 -4.31 -3.67 8.71
N VAL A 71 -3.25 -3.86 9.51
CA VAL A 71 -1.94 -4.31 9.03
C VAL A 71 -1.51 -5.55 9.80
N GLY A 72 -1.53 -6.69 9.11
CA GLY A 72 -1.04 -7.97 9.61
C GLY A 72 -0.02 -8.60 8.66
N VAL A 73 0.52 -9.76 9.06
CA VAL A 73 1.38 -10.57 8.19
C VAL A 73 0.63 -10.92 6.89
N GLY A 74 1.31 -10.83 5.75
CA GLY A 74 0.74 -11.03 4.43
C GLY A 74 0.06 -9.79 3.83
N THR A 75 -0.15 -8.71 4.61
CA THR A 75 -0.79 -7.50 4.11
C THR A 75 0.11 -6.80 3.09
N ALA A 76 -0.44 -6.50 1.91
CA ALA A 76 0.22 -5.70 0.89
C ALA A 76 0.19 -4.22 1.28
N VAL A 77 1.37 -3.61 1.39
CA VAL A 77 1.55 -2.23 1.83
C VAL A 77 2.43 -1.47 0.85
N CYS A 78 2.29 -0.16 0.84
CA CYS A 78 3.29 0.76 0.33
C CYS A 78 4.05 1.34 1.50
N ALA A 79 5.36 1.22 1.47
CA ALA A 79 6.19 1.61 2.58
C ALA A 79 7.30 2.56 2.16
N ARG A 80 7.54 3.57 3.00
CA ARG A 80 8.64 4.52 2.86
C ARG A 80 9.86 3.99 3.60
N LEU A 81 10.96 3.81 2.87
CA LEU A 81 12.21 3.27 3.41
C LEU A 81 13.00 4.31 4.20
N ASP A 82 13.12 5.52 3.68
CA ASP A 82 13.81 6.63 4.33
C ASP A 82 12.81 7.72 4.73
N PRO A 83 12.74 8.11 6.02
CA PRO A 83 11.93 9.25 6.47
C PRO A 83 12.21 10.58 5.77
N ALA A 84 13.44 10.79 5.26
CA ALA A 84 13.85 11.97 4.50
C ALA A 84 13.33 11.94 3.05
N GLU A 85 12.99 10.76 2.53
CA GLU A 85 12.41 10.61 1.21
C GLU A 85 10.89 10.86 1.22
N THR A 86 10.33 11.04 0.03
CA THR A 86 8.88 11.09 -0.19
C THR A 86 8.38 9.90 -0.99
N LEU A 87 9.25 8.92 -1.24
CA LEU A 87 9.02 7.77 -2.10
C LEU A 87 8.49 6.59 -1.29
N TYR A 88 7.47 5.93 -1.84
CA TYR A 88 6.88 4.73 -1.27
C TYR A 88 7.05 3.56 -2.24
N ARG A 89 7.42 2.40 -1.71
CA ARG A 89 7.63 1.18 -2.49
C ARG A 89 6.62 0.11 -2.09
N PRO A 90 6.07 -0.65 -3.05
CA PRO A 90 5.19 -1.76 -2.73
C PRO A 90 5.98 -2.88 -2.05
N GLY A 91 5.37 -3.49 -1.04
CA GLY A 91 5.93 -4.59 -0.29
C GLY A 91 4.87 -5.38 0.46
N THR A 92 5.31 -6.44 1.14
CA THR A 92 4.44 -7.32 1.93
C THR A 92 4.95 -7.39 3.35
N VAL A 93 4.05 -7.23 4.32
CA VAL A 93 4.38 -7.39 5.74
C VAL A 93 4.68 -8.85 6.03
N MET A 94 5.86 -9.11 6.58
CA MET A 94 6.34 -10.43 6.99
C MET A 94 6.17 -10.65 8.50
N GLU A 95 6.40 -9.61 9.30
CA GLU A 95 6.36 -9.68 10.75
C GLU A 95 5.82 -8.37 11.34
N VAL A 96 5.25 -8.45 12.54
CA VAL A 96 4.75 -7.30 13.29
C VAL A 96 5.35 -7.33 14.70
N SER A 97 6.02 -6.25 15.08
CA SER A 97 6.48 -6.00 16.44
C SER A 97 5.49 -5.06 17.14
N ALA A 98 5.07 -5.42 18.35
CA ALA A 98 4.21 -4.57 19.17
C ALA A 98 5.01 -3.57 20.04
N LYS A 99 6.32 -3.79 20.24
CA LYS A 99 7.14 -3.03 21.19
C LYS A 99 8.57 -2.82 20.66
N PRO A 100 8.88 -1.68 20.00
CA PRO A 100 7.95 -0.65 19.56
C PRO A 100 7.09 -1.11 18.36
N PRO A 101 5.93 -0.48 18.09
CA PRO A 101 5.11 -0.78 16.93
C PRO A 101 5.88 -0.62 15.60
N ALA A 102 6.26 -1.74 14.99
CA ALA A 102 7.02 -1.77 13.74
C ALA A 102 6.63 -2.99 12.90
N TYR A 103 6.85 -2.90 11.60
CA TYR A 103 6.43 -3.92 10.64
C TYR A 103 7.62 -4.26 9.76
N ARG A 104 7.96 -5.54 9.66
CA ARG A 104 9.03 -6.02 8.78
C ARG A 104 8.45 -6.21 7.39
N VAL A 105 8.86 -5.38 6.43
CA VAL A 105 8.30 -5.38 5.07
C VAL A 105 9.31 -5.97 4.10
N ARG A 106 8.91 -6.98 3.34
CA ARG A 106 9.69 -7.53 2.22
C ARG A 106 9.35 -6.78 0.93
N PHE A 107 10.39 -6.38 0.22
CA PHE A 107 10.30 -5.73 -1.10
C PHE A 107 10.78 -6.70 -2.19
N ALA A 108 10.40 -6.45 -3.44
CA ALA A 108 10.71 -7.37 -4.56
C ALA A 108 12.20 -7.60 -4.78
N ALA A 109 13.04 -6.58 -4.58
CA ALA A 109 14.48 -6.62 -4.85
C ALA A 109 15.33 -6.06 -3.70
N ALA A 110 14.83 -6.11 -2.47
CA ALA A 110 15.58 -5.64 -1.30
C ALA A 110 15.33 -6.54 -0.08
N PRO A 111 16.32 -6.64 0.84
CA PRO A 111 16.13 -7.31 2.12
C PRO A 111 14.92 -6.74 2.89
N PRO A 112 14.25 -7.55 3.74
CA PRO A 112 13.16 -7.03 4.55
C PRO A 112 13.64 -5.98 5.56
N VAL A 113 12.91 -4.87 5.66
CA VAL A 113 13.25 -3.74 6.54
C VAL A 113 12.16 -3.50 7.57
N TRP A 114 12.55 -3.14 8.80
CA TRP A 114 11.62 -2.70 9.85
C TRP A 114 11.19 -1.26 9.62
N ILE A 115 9.88 -1.05 9.49
CA ILE A 115 9.30 0.25 9.18
C ILE A 115 8.26 0.61 10.24
N PRO A 116 8.30 1.84 10.79
CA PRO A 116 7.28 2.30 11.72
C PRO A 116 5.94 2.45 11.01
N ARG A 117 4.82 2.35 11.75
CA ARG A 117 3.47 2.47 11.17
C ARG A 117 3.28 3.74 10.34
N SER A 118 3.88 4.86 10.76
CA SER A 118 3.81 6.15 10.06
C SER A 118 4.40 6.11 8.64
N GLY A 119 5.31 5.17 8.37
CA GLY A 119 5.91 4.94 7.05
C GLY A 119 5.08 4.03 6.14
N LEU A 120 3.94 3.49 6.61
CA LEU A 120 3.10 2.57 5.84
C LEU A 120 1.86 3.23 5.26
N ARG A 121 1.44 2.75 4.10
CA ARG A 121 0.17 3.04 3.41
C ARG A 121 -0.40 1.73 2.91
N LEU A 122 -1.71 1.61 2.87
CA LEU A 122 -2.34 0.39 2.36
C LEU A 122 -2.36 0.42 0.83
N LEU A 123 -1.89 -0.66 0.20
CA LEU A 123 -1.99 -0.81 -1.24
C LEU A 123 -3.43 -0.98 -1.70
N ARG A 124 -4.24 -1.71 -0.93
CA ARG A 124 -5.69 -1.82 -1.16
C ARG A 124 -6.43 -1.42 0.12
N PRO A 125 -7.67 -0.89 0.02
CA PRO A 125 -8.53 -0.77 1.19
C PRO A 125 -8.54 -2.11 1.94
N PRO A 126 -8.54 -2.11 3.28
CA PRO A 126 -8.53 -3.35 4.03
C PRO A 126 -9.74 -4.19 3.58
N GLY A 127 -9.47 -5.35 3.00
CA GLY A 127 -10.49 -6.36 2.75
C GLY A 127 -11.02 -6.92 4.07
N PRO A 128 -12.04 -7.78 4.05
CA PRO A 128 -12.43 -8.51 5.26
C PRO A 128 -11.20 -9.20 5.88
N PRO A 129 -11.13 -9.29 7.22
CA PRO A 129 -9.96 -9.80 7.92
C PRO A 129 -9.59 -11.17 7.38
N GLN A 130 -8.41 -11.27 6.74
CA GLN A 130 -7.90 -12.54 6.29
C GLN A 130 -7.43 -13.31 7.52
N THR A 131 -8.02 -14.48 7.75
CA THR A 131 -7.59 -15.42 8.77
C THR A 131 -6.10 -15.70 8.53
N PRO A 132 -5.23 -15.57 9.54
CA PRO A 132 -3.81 -15.84 9.35
C PRO A 132 -3.65 -17.28 8.82
N PRO A 133 -2.68 -17.53 7.92
CA PRO A 133 -2.36 -18.89 7.52
C PRO A 133 -2.05 -19.67 8.79
N ARG A 134 -2.82 -20.74 9.03
CA ARG A 134 -2.50 -21.69 10.10
C ARG A 134 -1.09 -22.16 9.81
N SER A 135 -0.19 -21.95 10.76
CA SER A 135 1.09 -22.62 10.81
C SER A 135 0.77 -24.12 10.89
N GLU A 136 0.72 -24.80 9.75
CA GLU A 136 0.79 -26.26 9.69
C GLU A 136 2.23 -26.63 10.11
N SER A 137 2.44 -26.71 11.42
CA SER A 137 3.50 -27.54 11.98
C SER A 137 2.92 -28.95 12.12
N ALA A 138 2.99 -29.73 11.04
CA ALA A 138 3.12 -31.19 11.10
C ALA A 138 4.64 -31.44 11.18
N VAL A 139 5.24 -32.31 11.99
CA VAL A 139 4.95 -33.68 12.48
C VAL A 139 5.84 -33.85 13.75
N ASP A 140 5.67 -34.75 14.72
CA ASP A 140 5.33 -36.17 14.69
C ASP A 140 4.65 -36.59 15.99
N ALA A 141 3.59 -37.38 15.85
CA ALA A 141 2.96 -38.13 16.92
C ALA A 141 3.58 -39.54 16.96
N VAL A 142 4.15 -39.88 18.12
CA VAL A 142 4.14 -41.19 18.78
C VAL A 142 3.98 -42.45 17.90
N ASP A 143 5.05 -43.24 17.81
CA ASP A 143 4.93 -44.69 17.63
C ASP A 143 5.45 -45.36 18.92
N ALA A 144 4.64 -46.30 19.41
CA ALA A 144 4.79 -46.99 20.69
C ALA A 144 5.53 -48.31 20.50
N ASP A 145 6.36 -48.67 21.47
CA ASP A 145 6.82 -50.05 21.74
C ASP A 145 6.29 -50.48 23.11
#